data_AF-A0A430BVU5-F1
#
_entry.id   AF-A0A430BVU5-F1
#
_cell.length_a   1.000
_cell.length_b   1.000
_cell.length_c   1.000
_cell.angle_alpha   90.00
_cell.angle_beta   90.00
_cell.angle_gamma   90.00
#
_symmetry.space_group_name_H-M   'P 1'
#
loop_
_entity.id
_entity.type
_entity.pdbx_description
1 polymer ?
#
loop_
_entity_poly.entity_id
_entity_poly.type
_entity_poly.pdbx_seq_one_letter_code
_entity_poly.pdbx_strand_id
1 'polypeptide(L)'
;MDGRNPDEINFPPFETEDLRKNLARYLDSAFTAEGAAAASKVGNFKWGVYAFFDYDGEPIYVGQTNEQLRTRIRRHLTNQRTDAVAMSVLDPFEVYEIEVWPLPALQEVSKPRSKTDARWAAWESAVDQLNALERKVYDQAIEKSRFKAILNEKDPPLAKVEIEAPPSFRGRIVSDEVFAIRSHPDFRIARRALIIARLAQVIAERKVQAHIPQVNR
;
A
#
# COMPACT_ATOMS: atom_id res chain seq x y z
N MET A 1 22.20 18.04 16.76
CA MET A 1 22.22 16.87 17.66
C MET A 1 21.20 17.14 18.75
N ASP A 2 20.00 16.59 18.60
CA ASP A 2 18.95 16.73 19.62
C ASP A 2 19.37 15.89 20.83
N GLY A 3 19.59 16.53 21.97
CA GLY A 3 20.01 15.91 23.22
C GLY A 3 18.94 15.00 23.83
N ARG A 4 18.58 13.92 23.14
CA ARG A 4 17.57 12.94 23.59
C ARG A 4 18.26 11.77 24.29
N ASN A 5 17.64 11.32 25.37
CA ASN A 5 18.06 10.12 26.09
C ASN A 5 17.61 8.86 25.30
N PRO A 6 18.53 7.98 24.88
CA PRO A 6 18.20 6.80 24.09
C PRO A 6 17.29 5.77 24.81
N ASP A 7 17.12 5.89 26.12
CA ASP A 7 16.31 4.97 26.94
C ASP A 7 14.84 5.41 27.15
N GLU A 8 14.42 6.56 26.60
CA GLU A 8 13.03 7.01 26.71
C GLU A 8 12.08 6.26 25.75
N ILE A 9 11.46 5.20 26.26
CA ILE A 9 10.47 4.33 25.61
C ILE A 9 9.12 4.99 25.21
N ASN A 10 8.92 6.28 25.50
CA ASN A 10 7.66 6.98 25.18
C ASN A 10 7.62 7.60 23.77
N PHE A 11 8.72 7.53 23.01
CA PHE A 11 8.78 8.04 21.65
C PHE A 11 8.81 6.89 20.64
N PRO A 12 8.12 7.02 19.49
CA PRO A 12 8.33 6.08 18.39
C PRO A 12 9.83 6.07 18.02
N PRO A 13 10.41 4.91 17.66
CA PRO A 13 11.78 4.88 17.15
C PRO A 13 11.96 5.89 16.01
N PHE A 14 13.12 6.54 15.91
CA PHE A 14 13.45 7.54 14.89
C PHE A 14 12.93 7.19 13.48
N GLU A 15 13.18 5.96 13.08
CA GLU A 15 12.73 5.31 11.85
C GLU A 15 11.20 5.33 11.61
N THR A 16 10.40 5.30 12.67
CA THR A 16 8.94 5.35 12.66
C THR A 16 8.46 6.80 12.55
N GLU A 17 9.11 7.73 13.24
CA GLU A 17 8.82 9.17 13.13
C GLU A 17 9.13 9.68 11.71
N ASP A 18 10.27 9.29 11.16
CA ASP A 18 10.68 9.63 9.79
C ASP A 18 9.65 9.14 8.76
N LEU A 19 9.26 7.87 8.83
CA LEU A 19 8.24 7.30 7.95
C LEU A 19 6.93 8.08 8.03
N ARG A 20 6.43 8.38 9.25
CA ARG A 20 5.17 9.12 9.43
C ARG A 20 5.25 10.53 8.86
N LYS A 21 6.36 11.23 9.09
CA LYS A 21 6.60 12.59 8.59
C LYS A 21 6.68 12.63 7.07
N ASN A 22 7.47 11.74 6.47
CA ASN A 22 7.67 11.69 5.03
C ASN A 22 6.42 11.19 4.30
N LEU A 23 5.69 10.24 4.86
CA LEU A 23 4.39 9.81 4.34
C LEU A 23 3.37 10.95 4.36
N ALA A 24 3.31 11.73 5.44
CA ALA A 24 2.44 12.90 5.50
C ALA A 24 2.80 13.92 4.41
N ARG A 25 4.10 14.21 4.23
CA ARG A 25 4.59 15.09 3.16
C ARG A 25 4.20 14.58 1.78
N TYR A 26 4.46 13.30 1.49
CA TYR A 26 4.08 12.67 0.22
C TYR A 26 2.59 12.83 -0.08
N LEU A 27 1.73 12.52 0.88
CA LEU A 27 0.27 12.61 0.73
C LEU A 27 -0.25 14.05 0.63
N ASP A 28 0.52 15.02 1.12
CA ASP A 28 0.22 16.46 1.03
C ASP A 28 0.79 17.12 -0.23
N SER A 29 1.60 16.41 -1.03
CA SER A 29 2.12 16.91 -2.30
C SER A 29 0.99 17.30 -3.26
N ALA A 30 1.17 18.43 -3.93
CA ALA A 30 0.28 18.90 -4.97
C ALA A 30 0.37 17.99 -6.20
N PHE A 31 -0.78 17.54 -6.69
CA PHE A 31 -0.93 16.75 -7.91
C PHE A 31 -2.04 17.35 -8.76
N THR A 32 -1.71 17.67 -10.01
CA THR A 32 -2.67 18.14 -11.00
C THR A 32 -3.02 16.95 -11.88
N ALA A 33 -4.18 16.36 -11.63
CA ALA A 33 -4.66 15.27 -12.45
C ALA A 33 -5.02 15.78 -13.86
N GLU A 34 -4.95 14.91 -14.85
CA GLU A 34 -5.32 15.27 -16.21
C GLU A 34 -6.76 15.78 -16.28
N GLY A 35 -6.96 16.93 -16.94
CA GLY A 35 -8.26 17.60 -17.01
C GLY A 35 -8.71 18.34 -15.74
N ALA A 36 -7.90 18.37 -14.66
CA ALA A 36 -8.24 19.12 -13.46
C ALA A 36 -7.92 20.62 -13.60
N ALA A 37 -8.86 21.47 -13.15
CA ALA A 37 -8.70 22.93 -13.15
C ALA A 37 -7.68 23.44 -12.10
N ALA A 38 -7.43 22.66 -11.04
CA ALA A 38 -6.51 23.02 -9.97
C ALA A 38 -5.82 21.78 -9.38
N ALA A 39 -4.63 21.99 -8.84
CA ALA A 39 -3.92 20.96 -8.11
C ALA A 39 -4.66 20.59 -6.81
N SER A 40 -4.69 19.30 -6.50
CA SER A 40 -5.18 18.78 -5.22
C SER A 40 -4.07 18.02 -4.51
N LYS A 41 -4.17 17.88 -3.19
CA LYS A 41 -3.26 16.98 -2.47
C LYS A 41 -3.44 15.56 -2.97
N VAL A 42 -2.35 14.89 -3.33
CA VAL A 42 -2.41 13.54 -3.91
C VAL A 42 -3.09 12.52 -2.99
N GLY A 43 -2.96 12.69 -1.67
CA GLY A 43 -3.63 11.83 -0.71
C GLY A 43 -5.15 12.01 -0.63
N ASN A 44 -5.72 13.10 -1.17
CA ASN A 44 -7.12 13.45 -0.97
C ASN A 44 -8.09 12.89 -2.04
N PHE A 45 -7.56 12.23 -3.07
CA PHE A 45 -8.40 11.52 -4.04
C PHE A 45 -9.08 10.32 -3.38
N LYS A 46 -10.40 10.22 -3.54
CA LYS A 46 -11.22 9.12 -2.99
C LYS A 46 -10.96 7.82 -3.75
N TRP A 47 -10.87 7.93 -5.07
CA TRP A 47 -10.71 6.81 -6.00
C TRP A 47 -9.30 6.79 -6.58
N GLY A 48 -8.66 5.63 -6.54
CA GLY A 48 -7.36 5.44 -7.17
C GLY A 48 -6.69 4.14 -6.79
N VAL A 49 -5.60 3.86 -7.51
CA VAL A 49 -4.72 2.71 -7.28
C VAL A 49 -3.39 3.21 -6.74
N TYR A 50 -2.73 2.42 -5.91
CA TYR A 50 -1.41 2.69 -5.37
C TYR A 50 -0.53 1.46 -5.44
N ALA A 51 0.77 1.67 -5.59
CA ALA A 51 1.79 0.64 -5.57
C ALA A 51 2.93 1.04 -4.62
N PHE A 52 3.52 0.04 -3.97
CA PHE A 52 4.68 0.18 -3.11
C PHE A 52 5.91 -0.45 -3.77
N PHE A 53 7.06 0.18 -3.58
CA PHE A 53 8.33 -0.26 -4.11
C PHE A 53 9.38 -0.31 -3.02
N ASP A 54 10.28 -1.29 -3.10
CA ASP A 54 11.40 -1.42 -2.17
C ASP A 54 12.61 -0.54 -2.55
N TYR A 55 13.71 -0.68 -1.79
CA TYR A 55 14.95 0.08 -1.98
C TYR A 55 15.68 -0.21 -3.29
N ASP A 56 15.37 -1.33 -3.95
CA ASP A 56 15.92 -1.71 -5.25
C ASP A 56 14.98 -1.30 -6.40
N GLY A 57 13.85 -0.66 -6.09
CA GLY A 57 12.82 -0.28 -7.05
C GLY A 57 11.89 -1.44 -7.45
N GLU A 58 11.97 -2.58 -6.75
CA GLU A 58 11.12 -3.74 -7.00
C GLU A 58 9.68 -3.42 -6.56
N PRO A 59 8.66 -3.61 -7.41
CA PRO A 59 7.27 -3.52 -6.99
C PRO A 59 6.97 -4.65 -5.99
N ILE A 60 6.39 -4.31 -4.84
CA ILE A 60 6.13 -5.28 -3.77
C ILE A 60 4.65 -5.43 -3.45
N TYR A 61 3.81 -4.43 -3.73
CA TYR A 61 2.38 -4.49 -3.45
C TYR A 61 1.61 -3.51 -4.32
N VAL A 62 0.41 -3.91 -4.77
CA VAL A 62 -0.56 -3.05 -5.45
C VAL A 62 -1.88 -3.10 -4.70
N GLY A 63 -2.57 -1.96 -4.56
CA GLY A 63 -3.92 -1.94 -4.01
C GLY A 63 -4.76 -0.79 -4.53
N GLN A 64 -6.07 -0.92 -4.41
CA GLN A 64 -7.04 0.12 -4.78
C GLN A 64 -7.80 0.70 -3.59
N THR A 65 -8.43 1.85 -3.82
CA THR A 65 -9.37 2.46 -2.88
C THR A 65 -10.46 3.26 -3.58
N ASN A 66 -11.65 3.25 -2.97
CA ASN A 66 -12.72 4.21 -3.18
C ASN A 66 -13.13 4.93 -1.87
N GLU A 67 -12.30 4.81 -0.83
CA GLU A 67 -12.43 5.49 0.46
C GLU A 67 -11.64 6.80 0.41
N GLN A 68 -10.31 6.69 0.35
CA GLN A 68 -9.35 7.76 0.10
C GLN A 68 -7.93 7.19 0.08
N LEU A 69 -7.08 7.65 -0.85
CA LEU A 69 -5.67 7.22 -0.95
C LEU A 69 -4.93 7.40 0.38
N ARG A 70 -5.03 8.58 1.00
CA ARG A 70 -4.46 8.86 2.32
C ARG A 70 -4.87 7.84 3.36
N THR A 71 -6.16 7.49 3.42
CA THR A 71 -6.67 6.60 4.45
C THR A 71 -6.14 5.18 4.28
N ARG A 72 -6.14 4.65 3.05
CA ARG A 72 -5.69 3.28 2.80
C ARG A 72 -4.17 3.13 2.87
N ILE A 73 -3.42 4.06 2.28
CA ILE A 73 -1.96 4.04 2.35
C ILE A 73 -1.49 4.18 3.80
N ARG A 74 -2.08 5.09 4.60
CA ARG A 74 -1.74 5.18 6.02
C ARG A 74 -2.08 3.92 6.78
N ARG A 75 -3.20 3.26 6.48
CA ARG A 75 -3.57 1.99 7.12
C ARG A 75 -2.41 0.99 6.95
N HIS A 76 -1.98 0.77 5.70
CA HIS A 76 -0.85 -0.12 5.40
C HIS A 76 0.43 0.28 6.14
N LEU A 77 0.83 1.54 6.05
CA LEU A 77 2.17 1.92 6.51
C LEU A 77 2.26 2.29 8.00
N THR A 78 1.12 2.47 8.68
CA THR A 78 1.11 2.98 10.07
C THR A 78 0.26 2.16 11.04
N ASN A 79 -0.69 1.34 10.57
CA ASN A 79 -1.50 0.48 11.43
C ASN A 79 -1.00 -0.96 11.42
N GLN A 80 -0.27 -1.36 12.46
CA GLN A 80 0.20 -2.73 12.65
C GLN A 80 -0.91 -3.75 13.02
N ARG A 81 -2.21 -3.39 12.94
CA ARG A 81 -3.31 -4.18 13.53
C ARG A 81 -4.37 -4.71 12.55
N THR A 82 -4.51 -4.21 11.31
CA THR A 82 -5.71 -4.51 10.49
C THR A 82 -5.53 -4.69 8.97
N ASP A 83 -4.35 -5.05 8.46
CA ASP A 83 -4.15 -5.29 7.01
C ASP A 83 -2.97 -6.25 6.68
N ALA A 84 -2.47 -6.27 5.44
CA ALA A 84 -1.33 -7.08 4.99
C ALA A 84 -0.11 -6.96 5.92
N VAL A 85 0.06 -5.81 6.58
CA VAL A 85 1.10 -5.59 7.58
C VAL A 85 0.81 -6.33 8.88
N ALA A 86 -0.46 -6.43 9.28
CA ALA A 86 -0.88 -7.20 10.45
C ALA A 86 -0.70 -8.72 10.29
N MET A 87 -0.63 -9.22 9.06
CA MET A 87 -0.27 -10.62 8.79
C MET A 87 1.24 -10.81 8.57
N SER A 88 2.06 -9.77 8.77
CA SER A 88 3.50 -9.75 8.43
C SER A 88 3.79 -10.08 6.96
N VAL A 89 2.81 -9.87 6.05
CA VAL A 89 2.96 -10.10 4.61
C VAL A 89 3.70 -8.95 3.95
N LEU A 90 3.53 -7.72 4.47
CA LEU A 90 4.23 -6.51 4.02
C LEU A 90 4.91 -5.86 5.23
N ASP A 91 6.21 -5.58 5.15
CA ASP A 91 6.90 -4.75 6.13
C ASP A 91 6.86 -3.27 5.68
N PRO A 92 6.20 -2.35 6.42
CA PRO A 92 6.19 -0.93 6.10
C PRO A 92 7.57 -0.33 5.90
N PHE A 93 8.59 -0.90 6.55
CA PHE A 93 9.93 -0.38 6.47
C PHE A 93 10.71 -0.86 5.24
N GLU A 94 10.23 -1.88 4.54
CA GLU A 94 10.74 -2.24 3.21
C GLU A 94 10.22 -1.27 2.13
N VAL A 95 9.15 -0.49 2.40
CA VAL A 95 8.61 0.48 1.45
C VAL A 95 9.48 1.73 1.37
N TYR A 96 10.10 1.93 0.21
CA TYR A 96 10.96 3.07 -0.09
C TYR A 96 10.24 4.17 -0.88
N GLU A 97 9.46 3.77 -1.90
CA GLU A 97 8.68 4.65 -2.75
C GLU A 97 7.22 4.21 -2.84
N ILE A 98 6.37 5.19 -3.11
CA ILE A 98 4.95 4.99 -3.41
C ILE A 98 4.67 5.62 -4.76
N GLU A 99 3.91 4.91 -5.59
CA GLU A 99 3.31 5.46 -6.80
C GLU A 99 1.79 5.36 -6.70
N VAL A 100 1.08 6.40 -7.15
CA VAL A 100 -0.38 6.43 -7.14
C VAL A 100 -0.93 6.88 -8.47
N TRP A 101 -2.09 6.33 -8.83
CA TRP A 101 -2.87 6.64 -10.03
C TRP A 101 -4.27 7.12 -9.60
N PRO A 102 -4.45 8.43 -9.34
CA PRO A 102 -5.74 8.97 -8.93
C PRO A 102 -6.77 8.95 -10.08
N LEU A 103 -8.04 8.72 -9.73
CA LEU A 103 -9.18 8.78 -10.66
C LEU A 103 -10.07 10.00 -10.34
N PRO A 104 -9.67 11.23 -10.74
CA PRO A 104 -10.37 12.47 -10.38
C PRO A 104 -11.84 12.50 -10.85
N ALA A 105 -12.13 11.90 -12.01
CA ALA A 105 -13.49 11.85 -12.57
C ALA A 105 -14.50 11.11 -11.66
N LEU A 106 -14.00 10.26 -10.76
CA LEU A 106 -14.83 9.48 -9.83
C LEU A 106 -14.97 10.13 -8.44
N GLN A 107 -14.36 11.30 -8.20
CA GLN A 107 -14.26 11.93 -6.87
C GLN A 107 -15.63 12.14 -6.16
N GLU A 108 -16.69 12.39 -6.93
CA GLU A 108 -18.04 12.60 -6.40
C GLU A 108 -18.88 11.31 -6.34
N VAL A 109 -18.38 10.21 -6.90
CA VAL A 109 -19.07 8.92 -6.86
C VAL A 109 -18.98 8.33 -5.46
N SER A 110 -20.15 8.07 -4.86
CA SER A 110 -20.28 7.51 -3.51
C SER A 110 -21.17 6.28 -3.52
N LYS A 111 -20.88 5.30 -2.64
CA LYS A 111 -21.66 4.07 -2.54
C LYS A 111 -23.12 4.37 -2.15
N PRO A 112 -24.11 3.99 -2.98
CA PRO A 112 -25.52 4.17 -2.64
C PRO A 112 -25.95 3.28 -1.47
N ARG A 113 -27.06 3.63 -0.83
CA ARG A 113 -27.60 2.87 0.31
C ARG A 113 -28.24 1.53 -0.09
N SER A 114 -28.69 1.41 -1.33
CA SER A 114 -29.39 0.23 -1.86
C SER A 114 -29.05 0.03 -3.33
N LYS A 115 -29.19 -1.21 -3.82
CA LYS A 115 -29.08 -1.56 -5.25
C LYS A 115 -30.17 -0.94 -6.12
N THR A 116 -31.28 -0.54 -5.51
CA THR A 116 -32.41 0.10 -6.19
C THR A 116 -32.26 1.63 -6.32
N ASP A 117 -31.22 2.23 -5.73
CA ASP A 117 -30.92 3.65 -5.88
C ASP A 117 -30.51 3.93 -7.34
N ALA A 118 -31.02 5.01 -7.92
CA ALA A 118 -30.73 5.39 -9.31
C ALA A 118 -29.21 5.58 -9.57
N ARG A 119 -28.42 5.88 -8.53
CA ARG A 119 -26.96 6.02 -8.63
C ARG A 119 -26.21 4.68 -8.63
N TRP A 120 -26.88 3.55 -8.43
CA TRP A 120 -26.25 2.23 -8.38
C TRP A 120 -25.44 1.93 -9.64
N ALA A 121 -26.03 2.13 -10.83
CA ALA A 121 -25.36 1.86 -12.10
C ALA A 121 -24.08 2.70 -12.28
N ALA A 122 -24.11 3.98 -11.88
CA ALA A 122 -22.94 4.85 -11.94
C ALA A 122 -21.85 4.40 -10.95
N TRP A 123 -22.23 4.00 -9.73
CA TRP A 123 -21.28 3.46 -8.74
C TRP A 123 -20.66 2.14 -9.20
N GLU A 124 -21.45 1.25 -9.79
CA GLU A 124 -20.98 -0.03 -10.32
C GLU A 124 -19.99 0.18 -11.49
N SER A 125 -20.29 1.09 -12.41
CA SER A 125 -19.36 1.48 -13.47
C SER A 125 -18.04 2.06 -12.92
N ALA A 126 -18.10 2.89 -11.88
CA ALA A 126 -16.91 3.44 -11.22
C ALA A 126 -16.05 2.33 -10.57
N VAL A 127 -16.68 1.32 -9.98
CA VAL A 127 -15.99 0.14 -9.44
C VAL A 127 -15.33 -0.67 -10.55
N ASP A 128 -16.00 -0.87 -11.68
CA ASP A 128 -15.41 -1.59 -12.82
C ASP A 128 -14.20 -0.85 -13.40
N GLN A 129 -14.23 0.49 -13.47
CA GLN A 129 -13.06 1.30 -13.87
C GLN A 129 -11.90 1.17 -12.87
N LEU A 130 -12.18 1.22 -11.56
CA LEU A 130 -11.16 1.07 -10.52
C LEU A 130 -10.51 -0.32 -10.58
N ASN A 131 -11.32 -1.37 -10.72
CA ASN A 131 -10.86 -2.75 -10.88
C ASN A 131 -10.00 -2.93 -12.14
N ALA A 132 -10.40 -2.33 -13.26
CA ALA A 132 -9.62 -2.37 -14.50
C ALA A 132 -8.26 -1.68 -14.33
N LEU A 133 -8.21 -0.54 -13.63
CA LEU A 133 -6.96 0.15 -13.34
C LEU A 133 -6.08 -0.67 -12.38
N GLU A 134 -6.65 -1.25 -11.32
CA GLU A 134 -5.93 -2.10 -10.37
C GLU A 134 -5.29 -3.27 -11.10
N ARG A 135 -6.06 -3.95 -11.95
CA ARG A 135 -5.57 -5.05 -12.76
C ARG A 135 -4.42 -4.63 -13.68
N LYS A 136 -4.56 -3.50 -14.38
CA LYS A 136 -3.52 -3.00 -15.29
C LYS A 136 -2.21 -2.68 -14.56
N VAL A 137 -2.30 -2.00 -13.41
CA VAL A 137 -1.13 -1.67 -12.58
C VAL A 137 -0.50 -2.94 -11.99
N TYR A 138 -1.33 -3.90 -11.57
CA TYR A 138 -0.88 -5.20 -11.07
C TYR A 138 -0.11 -6.00 -12.13
N ASP A 139 -0.67 -6.13 -13.34
CA ASP A 139 -0.02 -6.85 -14.44
C ASP A 139 1.32 -6.19 -14.81
N GLN A 140 1.37 -4.85 -14.85
CA GLN A 140 2.62 -4.10 -15.05
C GLN A 140 3.62 -4.30 -13.92
N ALA A 141 3.17 -4.38 -12.67
CA ALA A 141 4.03 -4.65 -11.52
C ALA A 141 4.63 -6.05 -11.59
N ILE A 142 3.85 -7.07 -11.93
CA ILE A 142 4.34 -8.43 -12.16
C ILE A 142 5.33 -8.48 -13.33
N GLU A 143 5.05 -7.77 -14.42
CA GLU A 143 5.96 -7.71 -15.57
C GLU A 143 7.30 -7.06 -15.20
N LYS A 144 7.28 -5.95 -14.45
CA LYS A 144 8.49 -5.24 -14.01
C LYS A 144 9.22 -5.92 -12.86
N SER A 145 8.52 -6.77 -12.10
CA SER A 145 9.10 -7.54 -11.01
C SER A 145 10.22 -8.45 -11.52
N ARG A 146 11.37 -8.41 -10.83
CA ARG A 146 12.44 -9.37 -11.05
C ARG A 146 12.00 -10.80 -10.75
N PHE A 147 11.11 -10.97 -9.77
CA PHE A 147 10.62 -12.27 -9.32
C PHE A 147 9.38 -12.75 -10.07
N LYS A 148 8.79 -11.90 -10.93
CA LYS A 148 7.49 -12.12 -11.59
C LYS A 148 6.38 -12.42 -10.59
N ALA A 149 6.48 -11.83 -9.40
CA ALA A 149 5.56 -12.01 -8.28
C ALA A 149 5.64 -10.81 -7.33
N ILE A 150 4.51 -10.44 -6.73
CA ILE A 150 4.42 -9.43 -5.67
C ILE A 150 3.61 -9.96 -4.49
N LEU A 151 3.58 -9.24 -3.36
CA LEU A 151 3.06 -9.73 -2.07
C LEU A 151 1.53 -9.67 -1.93
N ASN A 152 0.80 -9.43 -3.01
CA ASN A 152 -0.66 -9.42 -2.99
C ASN A 152 -1.21 -10.80 -2.60
N GLU A 153 -2.15 -10.85 -1.65
CA GLU A 153 -2.78 -12.11 -1.22
C GLU A 153 -3.67 -12.73 -2.31
N LYS A 154 -4.27 -11.88 -3.14
CA LYS A 154 -5.21 -12.27 -4.19
C LYS A 154 -4.96 -11.46 -5.44
N ASP A 155 -5.13 -12.10 -6.59
CA ASP A 155 -5.15 -11.41 -7.87
C ASP A 155 -6.33 -10.43 -7.94
N PRO A 156 -6.13 -9.23 -8.52
CA PRO A 156 -7.22 -8.34 -8.81
C PRO A 156 -8.26 -8.99 -9.74
N PRO A 157 -9.53 -8.61 -9.64
CA PRO A 157 -10.56 -9.12 -10.54
C PRO A 157 -10.22 -8.85 -12.00
N LEU A 158 -10.74 -9.69 -12.90
CA LEU A 158 -10.58 -9.47 -14.34
C LEU A 158 -11.21 -8.13 -14.73
N ALA A 159 -10.49 -7.37 -15.57
CA ALA A 159 -10.97 -6.11 -16.10
C ALA A 159 -12.21 -6.37 -16.98
N LYS A 160 -13.33 -5.70 -16.66
CA LYS A 160 -14.55 -5.73 -17.49
C LYS A 160 -14.59 -4.60 -18.52
N VAL A 161 -13.75 -3.59 -18.32
CA VAL A 161 -13.64 -2.41 -19.16
C VAL A 161 -12.18 -2.18 -19.50
N GLU A 162 -11.93 -1.62 -20.68
CA GLU A 162 -10.59 -1.16 -21.05
C GLU A 162 -10.35 0.22 -20.43
N ILE A 163 -9.13 0.44 -19.92
CA ILE A 163 -8.75 1.73 -19.34
C ILE A 163 -7.29 2.03 -19.65
N GLU A 164 -7.00 3.28 -20.00
CA GLU A 164 -5.63 3.79 -20.00
C GLU A 164 -5.25 4.24 -18.60
N ALA A 165 -4.02 3.92 -18.18
CA ALA A 165 -3.56 4.35 -16.87
C ALA A 165 -3.41 5.88 -16.88
N PRO A 166 -4.09 6.61 -15.97
CA PRO A 166 -3.94 8.06 -15.92
C PRO A 166 -2.52 8.42 -15.47
N PRO A 167 -2.12 9.70 -15.54
CA PRO A 167 -0.85 10.15 -14.99
C PRO A 167 -0.68 9.70 -13.54
N SER A 168 0.50 9.18 -13.23
CA SER A 168 0.84 8.73 -11.89
C SER A 168 1.62 9.80 -11.12
N PHE A 169 1.66 9.64 -9.79
CA PHE A 169 2.53 10.40 -8.91
C PHE A 169 3.40 9.47 -8.08
N ARG A 170 4.68 9.39 -8.43
CA ARG A 170 5.69 8.60 -7.70
C ARG A 170 6.49 9.49 -6.77
N GLY A 171 6.78 9.00 -5.58
CA GLY A 171 7.59 9.73 -4.61
C GLY A 171 8.14 8.86 -3.50
N ARG A 172 9.29 9.30 -2.99
CA ARG A 172 10.03 8.66 -1.89
C ARG A 172 9.45 9.04 -0.53
N ILE A 173 9.38 8.06 0.37
CA ILE A 173 8.84 8.23 1.73
C ILE A 173 9.86 7.97 2.86
N VAL A 174 11.14 7.87 2.51
CA VAL A 174 12.25 7.59 3.43
C VAL A 174 13.30 8.69 3.34
N SER A 175 13.83 9.22 4.44
CA SER A 175 14.91 10.24 4.38
C SER A 175 16.27 9.66 3.98
N ASP A 176 17.26 10.50 3.67
CA ASP A 176 18.62 10.05 3.32
C ASP A 176 19.31 9.35 4.49
N GLU A 177 19.07 9.84 5.71
CA GLU A 177 19.58 9.24 6.94
C GLU A 177 19.02 7.83 7.17
N VAL A 178 17.70 7.65 7.04
CA VAL A 178 17.08 6.33 7.17
C VAL A 178 17.45 5.42 6.00
N PHE A 179 17.61 5.96 4.79
CA PHE A 179 18.09 5.20 3.64
C PHE A 179 19.47 4.63 3.91
N ALA A 180 20.43 5.43 4.39
CA ALA A 180 21.78 4.97 4.69
C ALA A 180 21.82 3.81 5.70
N ILE A 181 20.86 3.75 6.63
CA ILE A 181 20.71 2.67 7.60
C ILE A 181 20.08 1.43 6.95
N ARG A 182 18.95 1.61 6.24
CA ARG A 182 18.09 0.50 5.78
C ARG A 182 18.49 -0.10 4.45
N SER A 183 19.20 0.64 3.60
CA SER A 183 19.61 0.15 2.29
C SER A 183 20.72 -0.90 2.38
N HIS A 184 21.42 -0.97 3.52
CA HIS A 184 22.51 -1.93 3.72
C HIS A 184 22.00 -3.38 3.67
N PRO A 185 22.60 -4.27 2.87
CA PRO A 185 22.16 -5.66 2.73
C PRO A 185 21.97 -6.40 4.05
N ASP A 186 22.91 -6.25 4.99
CA ASP A 186 22.84 -6.92 6.30
C ASP A 186 21.59 -6.53 7.10
N PHE A 187 21.26 -5.24 7.09
CA PHE A 187 20.06 -4.74 7.77
C PHE A 187 18.81 -5.35 7.14
N ARG A 188 18.74 -5.40 5.80
CA ARG A 188 17.61 -6.00 5.08
C ARG A 188 17.49 -7.51 5.35
N ILE A 189 18.61 -8.24 5.39
CA ILE A 189 18.62 -9.68 5.72
C ILE A 189 18.11 -9.90 7.14
N ALA A 190 18.59 -9.12 8.11
CA ALA A 190 18.13 -9.23 9.50
C ALA A 190 16.62 -8.94 9.61
N ARG A 191 16.11 -7.92 8.91
CA ARG A 191 14.69 -7.58 8.90
C ARG A 191 13.84 -8.68 8.26
N ARG A 192 14.26 -9.21 7.11
CA ARG A 192 13.60 -10.35 6.45
C ARG A 192 13.55 -11.59 7.34
N ALA A 193 14.64 -11.91 8.04
CA ALA A 193 14.67 -13.00 9.00
C ALA A 193 13.65 -12.80 10.13
N LEU A 194 13.54 -11.57 10.66
CA LEU A 194 12.53 -11.20 11.66
C LEU A 194 11.10 -11.35 11.12
N ILE A 195 10.82 -10.89 9.90
CA ILE A 195 9.50 -11.01 9.27
C ILE A 195 9.12 -12.47 9.04
N ILE A 196 10.05 -13.30 8.53
CA ILE A 196 9.85 -14.74 8.37
C ILE A 196 9.57 -15.40 9.71
N ALA A 197 10.32 -15.06 10.77
CA ALA A 197 10.09 -15.60 12.10
C ALA A 197 8.70 -15.22 12.65
N ARG A 198 8.25 -13.98 12.44
CA ARG A 198 6.90 -13.54 12.82
C ARG A 198 5.81 -14.24 12.02
N LEU A 199 6.00 -14.39 10.70
CA LEU A 199 5.07 -15.13 9.86
C LEU A 199 4.96 -16.60 10.31
N ALA A 200 6.10 -17.24 10.61
CA ALA A 200 6.14 -18.60 11.13
C ALA A 200 5.38 -18.72 12.47
N GLN A 201 5.55 -17.74 13.36
CA GLN A 201 4.79 -17.67 14.61
C GLN A 201 3.27 -17.58 14.34
N VAL A 202 2.83 -16.66 13.46
CA VAL A 202 1.41 -16.51 13.10
C VAL A 202 0.84 -17.82 12.54
N ILE A 203 1.59 -18.51 11.67
CA ILE A 203 1.16 -19.80 11.11
C ILE A 203 1.04 -20.88 12.20
N ALA A 204 1.98 -20.94 13.13
CA ALA A 204 1.98 -21.92 14.22
C ALA A 204 0.85 -21.68 15.24
N GLU A 205 0.51 -20.41 15.51
CA GLU A 205 -0.51 -20.02 16.49
C GLU A 205 -1.94 -20.01 15.92
N ARG A 206 -2.09 -19.92 14.59
CA ARG A 206 -3.40 -20.04 13.95
C ARG A 206 -3.98 -21.42 14.26
N LYS A 207 -5.11 -21.45 14.99
CA LYS A 207 -5.97 -22.63 15.05
C LYS A 207 -6.39 -22.97 13.63
N VAL A 208 -5.82 -24.03 13.08
CA VAL A 208 -6.21 -24.54 11.76
C VAL A 208 -7.70 -24.86 11.81
N GLN A 209 -8.51 -24.16 11.03
CA GLN A 209 -9.87 -24.60 10.73
C GLN A 209 -9.79 -25.83 9.82
N ALA A 210 -9.62 -27.00 10.46
CA ALA A 210 -9.59 -28.35 9.89
C ALA A 210 -8.51 -28.63 8.81
N HIS A 211 -8.03 -29.88 8.79
CA HIS A 211 -7.17 -30.54 7.79
C HIS A 211 -5.65 -30.67 8.02
N ILE A 212 -5.11 -30.41 9.22
CA ILE A 212 -3.85 -31.09 9.59
C ILE A 212 -4.22 -32.44 10.22
N PRO A 213 -3.84 -33.60 9.63
CA PRO A 213 -4.02 -34.88 10.29
C PRO A 213 -3.29 -34.85 11.62
N GLN A 214 -4.01 -35.03 12.72
CA GLN A 214 -3.38 -35.28 14.00
C GLN A 214 -2.60 -36.59 13.87
N VAL A 215 -1.28 -36.51 13.86
CA VAL A 215 -0.44 -37.69 14.08
C VAL A 215 -0.60 -38.02 15.55
N ASN A 216 -1.51 -38.95 15.85
CA ASN A 216 -1.64 -39.54 17.17
C ASN A 216 -0.27 -40.11 17.58
N ARG A 217 0.30 -39.56 18.65
CA ARG A 217 1.37 -40.20 19.42
C ARG A 217 0.77 -41.23 20.35
#